data_AF-A0A7X6URI3-F1
#
_entry.id   AF-A0A7X6URI3-F1
#
_cell.length_a   1.000
_cell.length_b   1.000
_cell.length_c   1.000
_cell.angle_alpha   90.00
_cell.angle_beta   90.00
_cell.angle_gamma   90.00
#
_symmetry.space_group_name_H-M   'P 1'
#
loop_
_entity.id
_entity.type
_entity.pdbx_description
1 polymer ?
#
loop_
_entity_poly.entity_id
_entity_poly.type
_entity_poly.pdbx_seq_one_letter_code
_entity_poly.pdbx_strand_id
1 'polypeptide(L)'
;MGISSVLIYVALSGNVSDIAGLEVPMIYIAGKISFAVQIIYALILIAEVYTTAVGSLYGFVSRITVIRKVSKYKKALIIGTAAVALLASQFGFSNLVKFLYPLVGYGGIVLLGSLIYVQVKQGLKQRNP
;
A
#
# COMPACT_ATOMS: atom_id res chain seq x y z
N MET A 1 5.82 10.13 -11.17
CA MET A 1 5.08 8.86 -11.08
C MET A 1 4.42 8.46 -12.39
N GLY A 2 3.76 9.36 -13.14
CA GLY A 2 3.07 8.98 -14.39
C GLY A 2 3.95 8.32 -15.47
N ILE A 3 5.13 8.88 -15.76
CA ILE A 3 6.05 8.34 -16.78
C ILE A 3 6.49 6.91 -16.42
N SER A 4 6.88 6.68 -15.15
CA SER A 4 7.29 5.35 -14.67
C SER A 4 6.16 4.32 -14.79
N SER A 5 4.92 4.70 -14.45
CA SER A 5 3.75 3.83 -14.62
C SER A 5 3.50 3.46 -16.08
N VAL A 6 3.66 4.41 -17.01
CA VAL A 6 3.54 4.15 -18.45
C VAL A 6 4.63 3.18 -18.92
N LEU A 7 5.88 3.37 -18.49
CA LEU A 7 6.98 2.45 -18.84
C LEU A 7 6.74 1.04 -18.33
N ILE A 8 6.24 0.88 -17.09
CA ILE A 8 5.87 -0.41 -16.52
C ILE A 8 4.75 -1.06 -17.36
N TYR A 9 3.72 -0.30 -17.71
CA TYR A 9 2.62 -0.81 -18.54
C TYR A 9 3.11 -1.31 -19.90
N VAL A 10 3.97 -0.55 -20.59
CA VAL A 10 4.54 -0.96 -21.88
C VAL A 10 5.36 -2.25 -21.73
N ALA A 11 6.21 -2.33 -20.70
CA ALA A 11 7.03 -3.52 -20.44
C ALA A 11 6.18 -4.79 -20.18
N LEU A 12 5.09 -4.67 -19.43
CA LEU A 12 4.13 -5.75 -19.17
C LEU A 12 3.37 -6.14 -20.44
N SER A 13 2.89 -5.15 -21.21
CA SER A 13 2.11 -5.36 -22.43
C SER A 13 2.85 -6.16 -23.51
N GLY A 14 4.19 -6.01 -23.56
CA GLY A 14 5.04 -6.78 -24.48
C GLY A 14 5.28 -8.24 -24.07
N ASN A 15 4.93 -8.64 -22.84
CA ASN A 15 5.20 -9.98 -22.28
C ASN A 15 3.95 -10.67 -21.71
N VAL A 16 2.74 -10.21 -22.05
CA VAL A 16 1.46 -10.60 -21.41
C VAL A 16 1.27 -12.12 -21.31
N SER A 17 1.62 -12.87 -22.35
CA SER A 17 1.46 -14.33 -22.40
C SER A 17 2.25 -15.06 -21.32
N ASP A 18 3.43 -14.56 -20.96
CA ASP A 18 4.33 -15.20 -19.99
C ASP A 18 4.02 -14.78 -18.54
N ILE A 19 3.36 -13.62 -18.35
CA ILE A 19 3.21 -12.99 -17.03
C ILE A 19 1.81 -13.06 -16.44
N ALA A 20 0.81 -13.50 -17.20
CA ALA A 20 -0.60 -13.47 -16.81
C ALA A 20 -0.93 -14.27 -15.53
N GLY A 21 -0.09 -15.24 -15.16
CA GLY A 21 -0.24 -16.05 -13.94
C GLY A 21 0.74 -15.70 -12.81
N LEU A 22 1.61 -14.71 -13.00
CA LEU A 22 2.64 -14.39 -12.02
C LEU A 22 2.14 -13.39 -10.98
N GLU A 23 2.44 -13.65 -9.71
CA GLU A 23 2.07 -12.76 -8.61
C GLU A 23 2.78 -11.40 -8.69
N VAL A 24 4.05 -11.42 -9.12
CA VAL A 24 4.87 -10.20 -9.30
C VAL A 24 5.53 -10.22 -10.69
N PRO A 25 4.79 -9.87 -11.75
CA PRO A 25 5.25 -9.90 -13.14
C PRO A 25 6.59 -9.18 -13.39
N MET A 26 6.83 -8.08 -12.69
CA MET A 26 8.03 -7.27 -12.88
C MET A 26 9.31 -7.97 -12.41
N ILE A 27 9.25 -8.83 -11.38
CA ILE A 27 10.41 -9.65 -10.98
C ILE A 27 10.82 -10.58 -12.12
N TYR A 28 9.85 -11.17 -12.81
CA TYR A 28 10.11 -12.07 -13.93
C TYR A 28 10.72 -11.33 -15.12
N ILE A 29 10.22 -10.14 -15.45
CA ILE A 29 10.82 -9.28 -16.48
C ILE A 29 12.26 -8.89 -16.10
N ALA A 30 12.53 -8.59 -14.82
CA ALA A 30 13.89 -8.34 -14.34
C ALA A 30 14.82 -9.55 -14.56
N GLY A 31 14.31 -10.77 -14.40
CA GLY A 31 15.02 -12.02 -14.71
C GLY A 31 15.36 -12.20 -16.19
N LYS A 32 14.53 -11.69 -17.11
CA LYS A 32 14.85 -11.69 -18.55
C LYS A 32 16.04 -10.79 -18.90
N ILE A 33 16.39 -9.81 -18.05
CA ILE A 33 17.56 -8.95 -18.24
C ILE A 33 18.82 -9.66 -17.74
N SER A 34 18.84 -10.05 -16.46
CA SER A 34 19.88 -10.91 -15.88
C SER A 34 19.45 -11.45 -14.53
N PHE A 35 20.04 -12.58 -14.11
CA PHE A 35 19.79 -13.18 -12.80
C PHE A 35 20.18 -12.24 -11.63
N ALA A 36 21.26 -11.47 -11.77
CA ALA A 36 21.68 -10.51 -10.75
C ALA A 36 20.63 -9.40 -10.55
N VAL A 37 20.09 -8.85 -11.64
CA VAL A 37 19.06 -7.80 -11.60
C VAL A 37 17.78 -8.32 -10.95
N GLN A 38 17.40 -9.58 -11.22
CA GLN A 38 16.25 -10.21 -10.56
C GLN A 38 16.40 -10.28 -9.04
N ILE A 39 17.57 -10.69 -8.55
CA ILE A 39 17.86 -10.77 -7.10
C ILE A 39 17.81 -9.38 -6.48
N ILE A 40 18.48 -8.41 -7.10
CA ILE A 40 18.50 -7.02 -6.59
C ILE A 40 17.07 -6.46 -6.52
N TYR A 41 16.27 -6.67 -7.57
CA TYR A 41 14.88 -6.22 -7.60
C TYR A 41 14.04 -6.88 -6.51
N ALA A 42 14.21 -8.19 -6.28
CA ALA A 42 13.51 -8.90 -5.21
C ALA A 42 13.88 -8.35 -3.81
N LEU A 43 15.17 -8.07 -3.56
CA LEU A 43 15.63 -7.48 -2.30
C LEU A 43 15.05 -6.08 -2.07
N ILE A 44 15.06 -5.24 -3.11
CA ILE A 44 14.48 -3.89 -3.05
C ILE A 44 12.99 -3.96 -2.75
N LEU A 45 12.25 -4.84 -3.43
CA LEU A 45 10.81 -5.02 -3.22
C LEU A 45 10.50 -5.44 -1.79
N ILE A 46 11.26 -6.39 -1.22
CA ILE A 46 11.09 -6.81 0.18
C ILE A 46 11.36 -5.63 1.13
N ALA A 47 12.43 -4.87 0.89
CA ALA A 47 12.76 -3.69 1.70
C ALA A 47 11.67 -2.60 1.63
N GLU A 48 11.11 -2.34 0.44
CA GLU A 48 10.05 -1.36 0.22
C GLU A 48 8.74 -1.76 0.92
N VAL A 49 8.35 -3.04 0.79
CA VAL A 49 7.17 -3.57 1.48
C VAL A 49 7.35 -3.50 3.00
N TYR A 50 8.53 -3.87 3.51
CA TYR A 50 8.83 -3.82 4.94
C TYR A 50 8.76 -2.38 5.48
N THR A 51 9.42 -1.43 4.83
CA THR A 51 9.45 -0.03 5.29
C THR A 51 8.06 0.62 5.24
N THR A 52 7.26 0.31 4.21
CA THR A 52 5.86 0.77 4.11
C THR A 52 4.97 0.16 5.20
N ALA A 53 5.14 -1.13 5.49
CA ALA A 53 4.39 -1.81 6.55
C ALA A 53 4.71 -1.23 7.93
N VAL A 54 5.99 -1.04 8.25
CA VAL A 54 6.43 -0.42 9.51
C VAL A 54 5.92 1.00 9.64
N GLY A 55 6.00 1.81 8.57
CA GLY A 55 5.48 3.17 8.56
C GLY A 55 3.98 3.23 8.81
N SER A 56 3.21 2.37 8.15
CA SER A 56 1.75 2.27 8.30
C SER A 56 1.35 1.82 9.70
N LEU A 57 2.05 0.81 10.25
CA LEU A 57 1.83 0.31 11.60
C LEU A 57 2.11 1.40 12.64
N TYR A 58 3.24 2.10 12.51
CA TYR A 58 3.58 3.19 13.41
C TYR A 58 2.53 4.32 13.35
N GLY A 59 2.13 4.74 12.15
CA GLY A 59 1.10 5.76 11.95
C GLY A 59 -0.24 5.36 12.56
N PHE A 60 -0.66 4.11 12.35
CA PHE A 60 -1.88 3.54 12.93
C PHE A 60 -1.85 3.53 14.45
N VAL A 61 -0.79 2.97 15.03
CA VAL A 61 -0.63 2.86 16.49
C VAL A 61 -0.55 4.25 17.13
N SER A 62 0.22 5.17 16.56
CA SER A 62 0.33 6.55 17.04
C SER A 62 -1.04 7.22 17.09
N ARG A 63 -1.80 7.18 15.99
CA ARG A 63 -3.13 7.81 15.91
C ARG A 63 -4.12 7.20 16.91
N ILE A 64 -4.15 5.89 17.07
CA ILE A 64 -5.03 5.24 18.06
C ILE A 64 -4.63 5.60 19.49
N THR A 65 -3.33 5.60 19.81
CA THR A 65 -2.87 5.92 21.17
C THR A 65 -3.20 7.36 21.56
N VAL A 66 -3.14 8.31 20.61
CA VAL A 66 -3.51 9.72 20.83
C VAL A 66 -5.03 9.87 21.03
N ILE A 67 -5.85 9.30 20.14
CA ILE A 67 -7.32 9.42 20.21
C ILE A 67 -7.87 8.84 21.53
N ARG A 68 -7.29 7.74 21.99
CA ARG A 68 -7.89 6.90 23.02
C ARG A 68 -7.19 7.06 24.39
N LYS A 69 -6.16 7.91 24.49
CA LYS A 69 -5.30 8.14 25.69
C LYS A 69 -4.76 6.85 26.35
N VAL A 70 -4.75 5.74 25.63
CA VAL A 70 -4.30 4.42 26.13
C VAL A 70 -2.83 4.19 25.79
N SER A 71 -1.94 4.80 26.56
CA SER A 71 -0.49 4.58 26.45
C SER A 71 -0.08 3.15 26.85
N LYS A 72 -0.78 2.54 27.83
CA LYS A 72 -0.44 1.22 28.37
C LYS A 72 -0.61 0.04 27.40
N TYR A 73 -1.46 0.17 26.38
CA TYR A 73 -1.78 -0.95 25.46
C TYR A 73 -1.05 -0.86 24.11
N LYS A 74 -0.09 0.06 23.96
CA LYS A 74 0.64 0.27 22.69
C LYS A 74 1.34 -0.99 22.19
N LYS A 75 2.01 -1.73 23.08
CA LYS A 75 2.69 -3.00 22.74
C LYS A 75 1.70 -4.08 22.30
N ALA A 76 0.57 -4.21 23.01
CA ALA A 76 -0.48 -5.17 22.67
C ALA A 76 -1.13 -4.85 21.31
N LEU A 77 -1.35 -3.57 21.01
CA LEU A 77 -1.84 -3.14 19.69
C LEU A 77 -0.86 -3.49 18.58
N ILE A 78 0.44 -3.20 18.74
CA ILE A 78 1.47 -3.56 17.75
C ILE A 78 1.45 -5.07 17.49
N ILE A 79 1.54 -5.88 18.55
CA ILE A 79 1.58 -7.34 18.43
C ILE A 79 0.28 -7.87 17.81
N GLY A 80 -0.88 -7.36 18.25
CA GLY A 80 -2.17 -7.74 17.71
C GLY A 80 -2.31 -7.42 16.23
N THR A 81 -1.93 -6.22 15.80
CA THR A 81 -1.95 -5.84 14.38
C THR A 81 -0.96 -6.63 13.54
N ALA A 82 0.24 -6.92 14.06
CA ALA A 82 1.22 -7.75 13.37
C ALA A 82 0.72 -9.19 13.21
N ALA A 83 0.08 -9.76 14.25
CA ALA A 83 -0.52 -11.08 14.19
C ALA A 83 -1.66 -11.15 13.16
N VAL A 84 -2.56 -10.16 13.15
CA VAL A 84 -3.63 -10.06 12.14
C VAL A 84 -3.05 -9.89 10.74
N ALA A 85 -2.01 -9.07 10.56
CA ALA A 85 -1.35 -8.90 9.27
C ALA A 85 -0.69 -10.20 8.79
N LEU A 86 -0.09 -10.98 9.70
CA LEU A 86 0.52 -12.28 9.39
C LEU A 86 -0.53 -13.33 9.00
N LEU A 87 -1.70 -13.32 9.63
CA LEU A 87 -2.82 -14.17 9.22
C LEU A 87 -3.38 -13.74 7.86
N ALA A 88 -3.52 -12.43 7.64
CA ALA A 88 -3.98 -11.88 6.37
C ALA A 88 -3.01 -12.17 5.22
N SER A 89 -1.69 -12.23 5.47
CA SER A 89 -0.70 -12.54 4.43
C SER A 89 -0.80 -13.97 3.90
N GLN A 90 -1.43 -14.90 4.64
CA GLN A 90 -1.64 -16.27 4.18
C GLN A 90 -2.66 -16.38 3.03
N PHE A 91 -3.44 -15.33 2.76
CA PHE A 91 -4.39 -15.31 1.63
C PHE A 91 -3.71 -15.26 0.25
N GLY A 92 -2.38 -15.11 0.20
CA GLY A 92 -1.60 -15.02 -1.04
C GLY A 92 -1.51 -13.59 -1.58
N PHE A 93 -0.39 -13.26 -2.23
CA PHE A 93 -0.09 -11.91 -2.68
C PHE A 93 -1.07 -11.43 -3.76
N SER A 94 -1.36 -12.28 -4.75
CA SER A 94 -2.30 -11.94 -5.85
C SER A 94 -3.70 -11.59 -5.35
N ASN A 95 -4.24 -12.33 -4.38
CA ASN A 95 -5.56 -12.04 -3.80
C ASN A 95 -5.53 -10.72 -3.02
N LEU A 96 -4.45 -10.47 -2.28
CA LEU A 96 -4.28 -9.24 -1.52
C LEU A 96 -4.27 -8.02 -2.46
N VAL A 97 -3.51 -8.06 -3.56
CA VAL A 97 -3.48 -6.97 -4.54
C VAL A 97 -4.84 -6.83 -5.24
N LYS A 98 -5.49 -7.93 -5.61
CA LYS A 98 -6.78 -7.89 -6.32
C LYS A 98 -7.92 -7.29 -5.50
N PHE A 99 -7.95 -7.56 -4.19
CA PHE A 99 -9.07 -7.15 -3.33
C PHE A 99 -8.72 -5.99 -2.40
N LEU A 100 -7.60 -6.07 -1.68
CA LEU A 100 -7.25 -5.10 -0.65
C LEU A 100 -6.84 -3.76 -1.26
N TYR A 101 -6.06 -3.77 -2.35
CA TYR A 101 -5.57 -2.51 -2.94
C TYR A 101 -6.71 -1.65 -3.50
N PRO A 102 -7.68 -2.20 -4.27
CA PRO A 102 -8.86 -1.43 -4.67
C PRO A 102 -9.69 -0.96 -3.48
N LEU A 103 -9.89 -1.79 -2.46
CA LEU A 103 -10.67 -1.43 -1.28
C LEU A 103 -10.05 -0.25 -0.52
N VAL A 104 -8.73 -0.29 -0.28
CA VAL A 104 -7.99 0.82 0.34
C VAL A 104 -8.03 2.06 -0.55
N GLY A 105 -7.92 1.90 -1.87
CA GLY A 105 -8.04 2.98 -2.85
C GLY A 105 -9.40 3.68 -2.80
N TYR A 106 -10.50 2.93 -2.78
CA TYR A 106 -11.85 3.48 -2.63
C TYR A 106 -12.01 4.21 -1.30
N GLY A 107 -11.47 3.66 -0.20
CA GLY A 107 -11.44 4.36 1.09
C GLY A 107 -10.69 5.69 1.03
N GLY A 108 -9.57 5.72 0.29
CA GLY A 108 -8.81 6.95 0.02
C GLY A 108 -9.62 7.99 -0.76
N ILE A 109 -10.35 7.58 -1.79
CA ILE A 109 -11.23 8.47 -2.57
C ILE A 109 -12.33 9.07 -1.68
N VAL A 110 -12.97 8.26 -0.83
CA VAL A 110 -13.96 8.75 0.13
C VAL A 110 -13.35 9.75 1.11
N LEU A 111 -12.16 9.46 1.63
CA LEU A 111 -11.43 10.35 2.53
C LEU A 111 -11.10 11.68 1.85
N LEU A 112 -10.57 11.65 0.62
CA LEU A 112 -10.26 12.85 -0.16
C LEU A 112 -11.53 13.67 -0.45
N GLY A 113 -12.62 13.01 -0.86
CA GLY A 113 -13.92 13.67 -1.04
C GLY A 113 -14.42 14.34 0.23
N SER A 114 -14.28 13.69 1.38
CA SER A 114 -14.66 14.26 2.68
C SER A 114 -13.81 15.46 3.07
N LEU A 115 -12.50 15.43 2.79
CA LEU A 115 -11.59 16.55 3.04
C LEU A 115 -11.96 17.75 2.19
N ILE A 116 -12.19 17.55 0.88
CA ILE A 116 -12.63 18.60 -0.03
C ILE A 116 -13.95 19.21 0.44
N TYR A 117 -14.93 18.36 0.81
CA TYR A 117 -16.21 18.83 1.33
C TYR A 117 -16.07 19.67 2.59
N VAL A 118 -15.26 19.21 3.56
CA VAL A 118 -15.01 19.95 4.80
C VAL A 118 -14.30 21.27 4.52
N GLN A 119 -13.29 21.27 3.63
CA GLN A 119 -12.52 22.46 3.29
C GLN A 119 -13.38 23.51 2.57
N VAL A 120 -14.25 23.08 1.63
CA VAL A 120 -15.22 23.96 0.97
C VAL A 120 -16.24 24.50 1.97
N LYS A 121 -16.78 23.65 2.86
CA LYS A 121 -17.74 24.08 3.90
C LYS A 121 -17.12 25.09 4.87
N GLN A 122 -15.87 24.89 5.29
CA GLN A 122 -15.16 25.82 6.17
C GLN A 122 -14.81 27.13 5.46
N GLY A 123 -14.39 27.07 4.19
CA GLY A 123 -14.14 28.26 3.37
C GLY A 123 -15.40 29.08 3.10
N LEU A 124 -16.55 28.43 2.92
CA LEU A 124 -17.85 29.11 2.80
C LEU A 124 -18.32 29.72 4.13
N LYS A 125 -18.03 29.07 5.26
CA LYS A 125 -18.37 29.59 6.60
C LYS A 125 -17.51 30.79 7.03
N GLN A 126 -16.27 30.90 6.54
CA GLN A 126 -15.43 32.09 6.78
C GLN A 126 -15.76 33.29 5.89
N ARG A 127 -16.50 33.07 4.80
CA ARG A 127 -16.86 34.12 3.82
C ARG A 127 -18.23 34.78 4.08
N ASN A 128 -19.05 34.21 4.96
CA ASN A 128 -20.28 34.81 5.49
C ASN A 128 -20.11 35.01 7.01
N PRO A 129 -19.78 36.23 7.48
CA PRO A 129 -19.82 36.56 8.91
C PRO A 129 -21.26 36.52 9.46
#